data_AF-A0AAX7T4Q2-F1
#
_entry.id   AF-A0AAX7T4Q2-F1
#
_cell.length_a   1.000
_cell.length_b   1.000
_cell.length_c   1.000
_cell.angle_alpha   90.00
_cell.angle_beta   90.00
_cell.angle_gamma   90.00
#
_symmetry.space_group_name_H-M   'P 1'
#
loop_
_entity.id
_entity.type
_entity.pdbx_description
1 polymer ?
#
loop_
_entity_poly.entity_id
_entity_poly.type
_entity_poly.pdbx_seq_one_letter_code
_entity_poly.pdbx_strand_id
1 'polypeptide(L)'
;MAAVRLLLFLPLASVSAALQMGLQVKLGDDVTLQCQIITDERISVLKWSRADLNTDGYVYFYRNKRSYENYQHPSFHGRVKLRDPEMKDGDVSVILKNVTFNDTGMYECHIAVRNPVRNKRVHTEISHFINLTVTALQQNMQATLGADVTLQCQITTDERISVLKWSRPDLNTDGYVYFYRNKRSYENYQHPSFHGRVKLRDPEMKDGDVSVILKNVTFNDTGMYECHVAVRNPVSSKRVHTEISHFIELTVTGEVHENMLEKHIKERRRC
;
A
#
# COMPACT_ATOMS: atom_id res chain seq x y z
N MET A 1 72.53 3.18 -11.35
CA MET A 1 71.24 2.89 -12.01
C MET A 1 70.15 3.11 -10.99
N ALA A 2 69.34 4.16 -11.14
CA ALA A 2 68.30 4.54 -10.18
C ALA A 2 67.00 3.78 -10.47
N ALA A 3 66.39 3.20 -9.43
CA ALA A 3 65.11 2.51 -9.52
C ALA A 3 63.96 3.52 -9.53
N VAL A 4 63.17 3.53 -10.61
CA VAL A 4 61.96 4.35 -10.73
C VAL A 4 60.84 3.65 -9.94
N ARG A 5 60.40 4.26 -8.84
CA ARG A 5 59.20 3.81 -8.10
C ARG A 5 57.95 4.29 -8.84
N LEU A 6 57.21 3.34 -9.42
CA LEU A 6 55.90 3.59 -10.02
C LEU A 6 54.85 3.70 -8.91
N LEU A 7 54.40 4.92 -8.61
CA LEU A 7 53.27 5.15 -7.70
C LEU A 7 51.96 4.93 -8.48
N LEU A 8 51.30 3.80 -8.23
CA LEU A 8 49.96 3.52 -8.74
C LEU A 8 48.95 4.35 -7.95
N PHE A 9 48.45 5.43 -8.54
CA PHE A 9 47.29 6.16 -8.02
C PHE A 9 46.02 5.34 -8.30
N LEU A 10 45.51 4.66 -7.27
CA LEU A 10 44.16 4.09 -7.30
C LEU A 10 43.14 5.24 -7.20
N PRO A 11 42.15 5.33 -8.10
CA PRO A 11 41.11 6.34 -7.96
C PRO A 11 40.24 5.98 -6.75
N LEU A 12 40.14 6.88 -5.77
CA LEU A 12 39.11 6.81 -4.75
C LEU A 12 37.76 6.99 -5.46
N ALA A 13 37.05 5.89 -5.67
CA ALA A 13 35.66 5.92 -6.08
C ALA A 13 34.83 6.47 -4.90
N SER A 14 34.59 7.78 -4.89
CA SER A 14 33.62 8.39 -4.01
C SER A 14 32.22 8.04 -4.53
N VAL A 15 31.70 6.89 -4.13
CA VAL A 15 30.29 6.56 -4.32
C VAL A 15 29.50 7.36 -3.29
N SER A 16 29.05 8.55 -3.69
CA SER A 16 28.01 9.26 -2.95
C SER A 16 26.71 8.46 -3.14
N ALA A 17 26.40 7.61 -2.16
CA ALA A 17 25.06 7.07 -2.03
C ALA A 17 24.14 8.22 -1.61
N ALA A 18 23.56 8.91 -2.59
CA ALA A 18 22.43 9.78 -2.33
C ALA A 18 21.35 8.91 -1.66
N LEU A 19 21.01 9.23 -0.42
CA LEU A 19 19.84 8.67 0.26
C LEU A 19 18.63 8.96 -0.62
N GLN A 20 18.20 7.98 -1.40
CA GLN A 20 16.99 8.09 -2.21
C GLN A 20 15.81 8.06 -1.24
N MET A 21 15.43 9.26 -0.79
CA MET A 21 14.31 9.49 0.12
C MET A 21 13.05 8.93 -0.55
N GLY A 22 12.54 7.80 -0.07
CA GLY A 22 11.31 7.20 -0.58
C GLY A 22 10.14 8.16 -0.42
N LEU A 23 9.23 8.16 -1.38
CA LEU A 23 8.01 8.94 -1.36
C LEU A 23 6.98 8.24 -0.47
N GLN A 24 6.58 8.87 0.63
CA GLN A 24 5.52 8.37 1.50
C GLN A 24 4.20 9.06 1.19
N VAL A 25 3.14 8.28 1.03
CA VAL A 25 1.77 8.77 0.79
C VAL A 25 0.79 8.04 1.70
N LYS A 26 -0.31 8.68 2.08
CA LYS A 26 -1.34 8.01 2.86
C LYS A 26 -2.23 7.15 1.94
N LEU A 27 -2.71 6.04 2.48
CA LEU A 27 -3.67 5.18 1.82
C LEU A 27 -4.91 5.98 1.41
N GLY A 28 -5.37 5.78 0.18
CA GLY A 28 -6.52 6.48 -0.38
C GLY A 28 -6.22 7.85 -0.96
N ASP A 29 -5.05 8.44 -0.65
CA ASP A 29 -4.65 9.71 -1.26
C ASP A 29 -4.23 9.51 -2.73
N ASP A 30 -4.26 10.61 -3.48
CA ASP A 30 -3.62 10.68 -4.79
C ASP A 30 -2.13 11.00 -4.60
N VAL A 31 -1.26 10.31 -5.33
CA VAL A 31 0.19 10.58 -5.32
C VAL A 31 0.66 11.07 -6.68
N THR A 32 1.60 12.00 -6.69
CA THR A 32 2.33 12.36 -7.92
C THR A 32 3.70 11.71 -7.91
N LEU A 33 3.95 10.81 -8.85
CA LEU A 33 5.26 10.25 -9.13
C LEU A 33 6.01 11.25 -10.02
N GLN A 34 6.89 12.04 -9.39
CA GLN A 34 7.59 13.15 -10.03
C GLN A 34 8.70 12.65 -10.94
N CYS A 35 8.67 13.01 -12.22
CA CYS A 35 9.75 12.71 -13.15
C CYS A 35 9.87 13.84 -14.17
N GLN A 36 11.06 14.41 -14.27
CA GLN A 36 11.33 15.56 -15.14
C GLN A 36 12.61 15.33 -15.93
N ILE A 37 12.63 15.83 -17.15
CA ILE A 37 13.79 15.80 -18.05
C ILE A 37 14.08 17.21 -18.58
N ILE A 38 15.36 17.59 -18.60
CA ILE A 38 15.81 18.84 -19.22
C ILE A 38 16.32 18.50 -20.62
N THR A 39 15.52 18.79 -21.64
CA THR A 39 15.89 18.52 -23.04
C THR A 39 15.06 19.36 -24.01
N ASP A 40 15.69 19.82 -25.08
CA ASP A 40 15.01 20.44 -26.23
C ASP A 40 14.55 19.38 -27.25
N GLU A 41 14.84 18.10 -27.00
CA GLU A 41 14.45 17.00 -27.88
C GLU A 41 13.02 16.53 -27.62
N ARG A 42 12.39 15.96 -28.65
CA ARG A 42 11.02 15.48 -28.52
C ARG A 42 10.98 14.14 -27.79
N ILE A 43 10.15 14.05 -26.76
CA ILE A 43 9.81 12.78 -26.11
C ILE A 43 9.11 11.87 -27.12
N SER A 44 9.75 10.74 -27.41
CA SER A 44 9.29 9.76 -28.39
C SER A 44 8.61 8.56 -27.74
N VAL A 45 9.06 8.17 -26.55
CA VAL A 45 8.50 7.12 -25.70
C VAL A 45 8.58 7.60 -24.24
N LEU A 46 7.51 7.36 -23.49
CA LEU A 46 7.48 7.45 -22.04
C LEU A 46 6.82 6.18 -21.51
N LYS A 47 7.51 5.50 -20.60
CA LYS A 47 7.03 4.34 -19.87
C LYS A 47 7.10 4.65 -18.38
N TRP A 48 6.01 4.46 -17.69
CA TRP A 48 6.03 4.21 -16.26
C TRP A 48 5.79 2.73 -16.03
N SER A 49 6.65 2.08 -15.26
CA SER A 49 6.58 0.65 -14.94
C SER A 49 6.82 0.42 -13.45
N ARG A 50 6.36 -0.73 -12.96
CA ARG A 50 6.80 -1.29 -11.68
C ARG A 50 8.12 -2.01 -11.92
N ALA A 51 9.22 -1.47 -11.42
CA ALA A 51 10.56 -2.02 -11.61
C ALA A 51 10.87 -3.19 -10.68
N ASP A 52 10.12 -3.29 -9.58
CA ASP A 52 10.17 -4.37 -8.61
C ASP A 52 9.32 -5.59 -9.01
N LEU A 53 8.47 -5.44 -10.02
CA LEU A 53 7.58 -6.49 -10.49
C LEU A 53 7.86 -6.80 -11.96
N ASN A 54 7.96 -8.08 -12.30
CA ASN A 54 7.95 -8.49 -13.70
C ASN A 54 6.51 -8.57 -14.21
N THR A 55 5.86 -7.41 -14.40
CA THR A 55 4.49 -7.33 -14.94
C THR A 55 4.50 -7.13 -16.45
N ASP A 56 3.59 -7.80 -17.15
CA ASP A 56 3.41 -7.63 -18.61
C ASP A 56 2.82 -6.27 -19.01
N GLY A 57 2.37 -5.45 -18.05
CA GLY A 57 1.71 -4.17 -18.29
C GLY A 57 2.44 -2.97 -17.69
N TYR A 58 2.20 -1.79 -18.27
CA TYR A 58 2.75 -0.52 -17.78
C TYR A 58 1.84 0.13 -16.73
N VAL A 59 2.41 1.00 -15.91
CA VAL A 59 1.64 1.97 -15.10
C VAL A 59 1.09 3.07 -16.01
N TYR A 60 1.89 3.55 -16.96
CA TYR A 60 1.47 4.49 -18.00
C TYR A 60 2.36 4.30 -19.25
N PHE A 61 1.77 4.33 -20.44
CA PHE A 61 2.52 4.21 -21.68
C PHE A 61 2.12 5.27 -22.69
N TYR A 62 3.11 6.00 -23.18
CA TYR A 62 2.96 7.01 -24.21
C TYR A 62 4.00 6.82 -25.31
N ARG A 63 3.54 6.88 -26.56
CA ARG A 63 4.39 6.77 -27.76
C ARG A 63 3.73 7.51 -28.91
N ASN A 64 4.53 8.06 -29.83
CA ASN A 64 4.01 8.66 -31.07
C ASN A 64 2.92 9.72 -30.85
N LYS A 65 3.04 10.57 -29.82
CA LYS A 65 2.05 11.61 -29.47
C LYS A 65 0.70 11.10 -28.94
N ARG A 66 0.63 9.87 -28.44
CA ARG A 66 -0.60 9.29 -27.88
C ARG A 66 -0.30 8.42 -26.66
N SER A 67 -1.22 8.42 -25.69
CA SER A 67 -1.25 7.44 -24.61
C SER A 67 -1.98 6.17 -25.07
N TYR A 68 -1.62 5.03 -24.47
CA TYR A 68 -2.20 3.74 -24.81
C TYR A 68 -2.61 2.99 -23.54
N GLU A 69 -3.89 3.08 -23.21
CA GLU A 69 -4.46 2.41 -22.03
C GLU A 69 -4.49 0.89 -22.18
N ASN A 70 -4.53 0.36 -23.41
CA ASN A 70 -4.55 -1.08 -23.67
C ASN A 70 -3.26 -1.83 -23.31
N TYR A 71 -2.16 -1.12 -22.99
CA TYR A 71 -0.94 -1.71 -22.46
C TYR A 71 -0.77 -1.49 -20.96
N GLN A 72 -1.76 -0.87 -20.31
CA GLN A 72 -1.71 -0.60 -18.89
C GLN A 72 -2.02 -1.88 -18.12
N HIS A 73 -1.33 -2.09 -17.00
CA HIS A 73 -1.62 -3.21 -16.12
C HIS A 73 -3.00 -2.99 -15.45
N PRO A 74 -3.86 -4.03 -15.33
CA PRO A 74 -5.24 -3.87 -14.85
C PRO A 74 -5.39 -3.11 -13.53
N SER A 75 -4.45 -3.28 -12.59
CA SER A 75 -4.47 -2.57 -11.31
C SER A 75 -4.40 -1.04 -11.43
N PHE A 76 -3.94 -0.49 -12.56
CA PHE A 76 -3.78 0.96 -12.76
C PHE A 76 -4.84 1.58 -13.68
N HIS A 77 -5.72 0.77 -14.28
CA HIS A 77 -6.80 1.26 -15.16
C HIS A 77 -7.67 2.31 -14.48
N GLY A 78 -7.89 3.44 -15.15
CA GLY A 78 -8.69 4.56 -14.64
C GLY A 78 -8.08 5.31 -13.44
N ARG A 79 -6.91 4.89 -12.93
CA ARG A 79 -6.26 5.52 -11.76
C ARG A 79 -5.06 6.39 -12.12
N VAL A 80 -4.52 6.31 -13.34
CA VAL A 80 -3.29 7.02 -13.71
C VAL A 80 -3.53 8.03 -14.83
N LYS A 81 -2.94 9.22 -14.69
CA LYS A 81 -2.88 10.23 -15.75
C LYS A 81 -1.58 11.04 -15.66
N LEU A 82 -1.17 11.68 -16.76
CA LEU A 82 -0.13 12.70 -16.69
C LEU A 82 -0.58 13.88 -15.82
N ARG A 83 0.37 14.43 -15.05
CA ARG A 83 0.18 15.68 -14.31
C ARG A 83 -0.06 16.84 -15.27
N ASP A 84 0.81 16.94 -16.28
CA ASP A 84 0.65 17.83 -17.42
C ASP A 84 0.50 17.02 -18.73
N PRO A 85 -0.69 17.00 -19.36
CA PRO A 85 -0.90 16.32 -20.64
C PRO A 85 -0.02 16.84 -21.78
N GLU A 86 0.45 18.09 -21.70
CA GLU A 86 1.32 18.69 -22.72
C GLU A 86 2.80 18.35 -22.50
N MET A 87 3.16 17.84 -21.30
CA MET A 87 4.55 17.57 -20.88
C MET A 87 5.46 18.78 -21.11
N LYS A 88 4.96 19.99 -20.77
CA LYS A 88 5.75 21.22 -20.87
C LYS A 88 6.97 21.13 -19.97
N ASP A 89 8.06 21.76 -20.41
CA ASP A 89 9.34 21.80 -19.68
C ASP A 89 9.87 20.42 -19.27
N GLY A 90 9.50 19.39 -20.04
CA GLY A 90 9.89 18.00 -19.82
C GLY A 90 9.28 17.35 -18.57
N ASP A 91 8.18 17.88 -18.04
CA ASP A 91 7.45 17.24 -16.95
C ASP A 91 6.66 16.02 -17.45
N VAL A 92 7.12 14.83 -17.08
CA VAL A 92 6.49 13.54 -17.41
C VAL A 92 5.91 12.84 -16.19
N SER A 93 5.65 13.62 -15.13
CA SER A 93 5.10 13.12 -13.88
C SER A 93 3.71 12.55 -14.09
N VAL A 94 3.40 11.46 -13.38
CA VAL A 94 2.05 10.87 -13.37
C VAL A 94 1.39 11.04 -12.00
N ILE A 95 0.09 11.30 -12.02
CA ILE A 95 -0.78 11.23 -10.84
C ILE A 95 -1.37 9.81 -10.81
N LEU A 96 -1.10 9.07 -9.75
CA LEU A 96 -1.74 7.81 -9.41
C LEU A 96 -2.78 8.08 -8.32
N LYS A 97 -4.04 7.77 -8.62
CA LYS A 97 -5.18 8.06 -7.76
C LYS A 97 -5.50 6.94 -6.79
N ASN A 98 -6.04 7.32 -5.63
CA ASN A 98 -6.57 6.40 -4.62
C ASN A 98 -5.60 5.24 -4.36
N VAL A 99 -4.41 5.57 -3.86
CA VAL A 99 -3.33 4.60 -3.66
C VAL A 99 -3.69 3.54 -2.63
N THR A 100 -3.26 2.31 -2.90
CA THR A 100 -3.45 1.12 -2.07
C THR A 100 -2.10 0.58 -1.61
N PHE A 101 -2.05 -0.30 -0.60
CA PHE A 101 -0.78 -0.92 -0.22
C PHE A 101 -0.09 -1.70 -1.34
N ASN A 102 -0.87 -2.25 -2.29
CA ASN A 102 -0.35 -2.93 -3.47
C ASN A 102 0.38 -1.96 -4.43
N ASP A 103 0.17 -0.66 -4.28
CA ASP A 103 0.89 0.36 -5.03
C ASP A 103 2.27 0.66 -4.41
N THR A 104 2.58 0.19 -3.19
CA THR A 104 3.93 0.26 -2.63
C THR A 104 4.91 -0.50 -3.51
N GLY A 105 6.07 0.09 -3.79
CA GLY A 105 7.10 -0.52 -4.62
C GLY A 105 7.98 0.47 -5.35
N MET A 106 8.87 -0.09 -6.18
CA MET A 106 9.78 0.68 -7.00
C MET A 106 9.19 0.97 -8.37
N TYR A 107 9.02 2.24 -8.71
CA TYR A 107 8.55 2.70 -10.00
C TYR A 107 9.72 3.18 -10.83
N GLU A 108 9.69 2.87 -12.13
CA GLU A 108 10.63 3.39 -13.11
C GLU A 108 9.90 4.30 -14.09
N CYS A 109 10.43 5.51 -14.25
CA CYS A 109 10.12 6.44 -15.32
C CYS A 109 11.19 6.30 -16.40
N HIS A 110 10.90 5.58 -17.48
CA HIS A 110 11.78 5.42 -18.64
C HIS A 110 11.34 6.34 -19.78
N ILE A 111 12.25 7.18 -20.24
CA ILE A 111 12.03 8.22 -21.24
C ILE A 111 12.98 7.96 -22.40
N ALA A 112 12.46 7.90 -23.62
CA ALA A 112 13.28 7.92 -24.83
C ALA A 112 13.01 9.20 -25.62
N VAL A 113 14.03 10.03 -25.79
CA VAL A 113 13.94 11.25 -26.61
C VAL A 113 14.49 11.02 -28.00
N ARG A 114 14.01 11.81 -28.95
CA ARG A 114 14.45 11.75 -30.34
C ARG A 114 14.76 13.14 -30.85
N ASN A 115 16.01 13.32 -31.27
CA ASN A 115 16.44 14.49 -32.02
C ASN A 115 15.77 14.52 -33.41
N PRO A 116 15.01 15.58 -33.76
CA PRO A 116 14.36 15.68 -35.06
C PRO A 116 15.33 16.04 -36.20
N VAL A 117 16.51 16.60 -35.89
CA VAL A 117 17.47 17.11 -36.88
C VAL A 117 18.48 16.03 -37.30
N ARG A 118 18.83 15.10 -36.41
CA ARG A 118 19.74 14.00 -36.75
C ARG A 118 18.96 12.88 -37.44
N ASN A 119 19.34 12.56 -38.68
CA ASN A 119 18.84 11.42 -39.46
C ASN A 119 19.13 10.03 -38.84
N LYS A 120 19.71 9.96 -37.64
CA LYS A 120 20.05 8.72 -36.94
C LYS A 120 18.94 8.36 -35.95
N ARG A 121 18.54 7.09 -35.98
CA ARG A 121 17.58 6.43 -35.07
C ARG A 121 18.11 6.28 -33.62
N VAL A 122 19.02 7.14 -33.18
CA VAL A 122 19.59 7.06 -31.83
C VAL A 122 18.61 7.72 -30.89
N HIS A 123 18.05 6.91 -29.99
CA HIS A 123 17.28 7.39 -28.86
C HIS A 123 18.24 7.61 -27.70
N THR A 124 18.18 8.78 -27.08
CA THR A 124 18.74 8.94 -25.74
C THR A 124 17.69 8.42 -24.77
N GLU A 125 18.07 7.45 -23.95
CA GLU A 125 17.19 6.82 -22.96
C GLU A 125 17.62 7.23 -21.55
N ILE A 126 16.64 7.58 -20.72
CA ILE A 126 16.83 8.03 -19.35
C ILE A 126 15.83 7.28 -18.46
N SER A 127 16.32 6.75 -17.34
CA SER A 127 15.48 6.10 -16.31
C SER A 127 15.62 6.84 -14.98
N HIS A 128 14.48 7.14 -14.36
CA HIS A 128 14.41 7.61 -12.97
C HIS A 128 13.64 6.60 -12.14
N PHE A 129 14.14 6.29 -10.94
CA PHE A 129 13.51 5.35 -10.03
C PHE A 129 12.90 6.09 -8.84
N ILE A 130 11.71 5.67 -8.43
CA ILE A 130 11.00 6.22 -7.27
C ILE A 130 10.52 5.06 -6.43
N ASN A 131 10.92 5.04 -5.16
CA ASN A 131 10.35 4.10 -4.20
C ASN A 131 9.11 4.74 -3.55
N LEU A 132 7.93 4.21 -3.83
CA LEU A 132 6.67 4.63 -3.23
C LEU A 132 6.38 3.75 -2.02
N THR A 133 6.11 4.36 -0.88
CA THR A 133 5.61 3.68 0.32
C THR A 133 4.23 4.25 0.66
N VAL A 134 3.22 3.40 0.58
CA VAL A 134 1.88 3.75 1.05
C VAL A 134 1.81 3.45 2.54
N THR A 135 1.39 4.44 3.30
CA THR A 135 1.24 4.40 4.76
C THR A 135 -0.24 4.57 5.09
N ALA A 136 -0.74 3.96 6.15
CA ALA A 136 -2.05 4.32 6.69
C ALA A 136 -1.86 5.19 7.93
N LEU A 137 -2.95 5.80 8.44
CA LEU A 137 -2.99 6.20 9.85
C LEU A 137 -2.89 4.93 10.70
N GLN A 138 -1.66 4.47 10.92
CA GLN A 138 -1.35 3.28 11.68
C GLN A 138 -1.49 3.65 13.15
N GLN A 139 -2.61 3.25 13.74
CA GLN A 139 -2.75 3.29 15.18
C GLN A 139 -2.04 2.07 15.75
N ASN A 140 -0.92 2.30 16.44
CA ASN A 140 -0.26 1.27 17.21
C ASN A 140 -0.99 1.11 18.54
N MET A 141 -1.38 -0.11 18.87
CA MET A 141 -1.99 -0.43 20.14
C MET A 141 -1.31 -1.62 20.79
N GLN A 142 -1.17 -1.55 22.10
CA GLN A 142 -0.68 -2.65 22.91
C GLN A 142 -1.80 -3.20 23.77
N ALA A 143 -1.80 -4.52 23.95
CA ALA A 143 -2.75 -5.20 24.81
C ALA A 143 -2.04 -6.29 25.60
N THR A 144 -2.51 -6.53 26.82
CA THR A 144 -2.02 -7.64 27.62
C THR A 144 -2.67 -8.95 27.21
N LEU A 145 -1.92 -10.06 27.29
CA LEU A 145 -2.42 -11.41 27.06
C LEU A 145 -3.70 -11.66 27.87
N GLY A 146 -4.74 -12.12 27.18
CA GLY A 146 -6.06 -12.42 27.76
C GLY A 146 -7.01 -11.22 27.90
N ALA A 147 -6.58 -10.01 27.55
CA ALA A 147 -7.46 -8.84 27.59
C ALA A 147 -8.50 -8.83 26.45
N ASP A 148 -9.60 -8.11 26.67
CA ASP A 148 -10.51 -7.69 25.61
C ASP A 148 -10.04 -6.34 25.07
N VAL A 149 -9.88 -6.22 23.75
CA VAL A 149 -9.38 -5.02 23.09
C VAL A 149 -10.42 -4.43 22.17
N THR A 150 -10.42 -3.11 22.02
CA THR A 150 -11.24 -2.42 21.02
C THR A 150 -10.35 -1.93 19.90
N LEU A 151 -10.52 -2.49 18.71
CA LEU A 151 -9.91 -2.00 17.47
C LEU A 151 -10.73 -0.80 17.01
N GLN A 152 -10.23 0.40 17.26
CA GLN A 152 -10.93 1.66 17.02
C GLN A 152 -10.94 2.02 15.53
N CYS A 153 -12.11 2.24 14.93
CA CYS A 153 -12.23 2.70 13.55
C CYS A 153 -13.41 3.67 13.44
N GLN A 154 -13.08 4.95 13.25
CA GLN A 154 -14.06 6.02 13.09
C GLN A 154 -14.06 6.50 11.64
N ILE A 155 -15.23 6.56 11.01
CA ILE A 155 -15.39 7.18 9.69
C ILE A 155 -16.18 8.48 9.82
N THR A 156 -15.76 9.52 9.09
CA THR A 156 -16.51 10.79 9.01
C THR A 156 -17.36 10.75 7.75
N THR A 157 -18.64 10.39 7.87
CA THR A 157 -19.57 10.34 6.74
C THR A 157 -21.02 10.46 7.19
N ASP A 158 -21.82 11.20 6.43
CA ASP A 158 -23.28 11.22 6.57
C ASP A 158 -23.97 10.14 5.72
N GLU A 159 -23.18 9.33 5.00
CA GLU A 159 -23.69 8.29 4.11
C GLU A 159 -23.94 6.96 4.85
N ARG A 160 -24.78 6.12 4.24
CA ARG A 160 -25.12 4.83 4.82
C ARG A 160 -23.98 3.83 4.61
N ILE A 161 -23.49 3.23 5.68
CA ILE A 161 -22.57 2.07 5.62
C ILE A 161 -23.28 0.91 4.93
N SER A 162 -22.72 0.47 3.80
CA SER A 162 -23.26 -0.61 2.97
C SER A 162 -22.50 -1.93 3.18
N VAL A 163 -21.19 -1.83 3.40
CA VAL A 163 -20.28 -2.94 3.71
C VAL A 163 -19.30 -2.47 4.78
N LEU A 164 -19.03 -3.34 5.75
CA LEU A 164 -17.93 -3.22 6.69
C LEU A 164 -17.20 -4.57 6.73
N LYS A 165 -15.90 -4.53 6.51
CA LYS A 165 -14.99 -5.67 6.62
C LYS A 165 -13.91 -5.31 7.62
N TRP A 166 -13.71 -6.17 8.60
CA TRP A 166 -12.46 -6.23 9.32
C TRP A 166 -11.66 -7.42 8.81
N SER A 167 -10.41 -7.21 8.45
CA SER A 167 -9.52 -8.23 7.88
C SER A 167 -8.15 -8.22 8.54
N ARG A 168 -7.44 -9.35 8.40
CA ARG A 168 -6.01 -9.51 8.73
C ARG A 168 -5.23 -9.65 7.42
N PRO A 169 -4.88 -8.53 6.76
CA PRO A 169 -4.16 -8.57 5.48
C PRO A 169 -2.81 -9.30 5.57
N ASP A 170 -2.19 -9.32 6.75
CA ASP A 170 -0.93 -10.01 7.03
C ASP A 170 -1.05 -11.55 7.05
N LEU A 171 -2.24 -12.11 7.30
CA LEU A 171 -2.44 -13.56 7.37
C LEU A 171 -2.71 -14.20 6.00
N ASN A 172 -2.98 -13.42 4.95
CA ASN A 172 -3.36 -13.89 3.61
C ASN A 172 -4.38 -15.05 3.65
N THR A 173 -5.46 -14.89 4.43
CA THR A 173 -6.52 -15.89 4.56
C THR A 173 -7.83 -15.40 3.95
N ASP A 174 -8.68 -16.33 3.51
CA ASP A 174 -9.99 -16.02 2.91
C ASP A 174 -11.05 -15.53 3.92
N GLY A 175 -10.76 -15.56 5.23
CA GLY A 175 -11.71 -15.25 6.29
C GLY A 175 -11.57 -13.84 6.86
N TYR A 176 -12.70 -13.23 7.21
CA TYR A 176 -12.74 -11.92 7.86
C TYR A 176 -12.56 -12.02 9.38
N VAL A 177 -12.08 -10.96 10.00
CA VAL A 177 -12.19 -10.76 11.46
C VAL A 177 -13.64 -10.43 11.83
N TYR A 178 -14.31 -9.61 11.03
CA TYR A 178 -15.73 -9.27 11.14
C TYR A 178 -16.28 -8.89 9.77
N PHE A 179 -17.49 -9.32 9.44
CA PHE A 179 -18.13 -8.95 8.17
C PHE A 179 -19.58 -8.54 8.37
N TYR A 180 -19.90 -7.36 7.84
CA TYR A 180 -21.24 -6.79 7.83
C TYR A 180 -21.59 -6.29 6.44
N ARG A 181 -22.80 -6.63 5.98
CA ARG A 181 -23.34 -6.19 4.71
C ARG A 181 -24.86 -6.20 4.77
N ASN A 182 -25.52 -5.30 4.03
CA ASN A 182 -26.99 -5.31 3.89
C ASN A 182 -27.74 -5.32 5.24
N LYS A 183 -27.27 -4.57 6.22
CA LYS A 183 -27.84 -4.49 7.57
C LYS A 183 -27.71 -5.73 8.44
N ARG A 184 -26.80 -6.66 8.11
CA ARG A 184 -26.59 -7.90 8.85
C ARG A 184 -25.11 -8.23 8.97
N SER A 185 -24.73 -8.84 10.09
CA SER A 185 -23.42 -9.48 10.27
C SER A 185 -23.46 -10.93 9.82
N TYR A 186 -22.35 -11.43 9.29
CA TYR A 186 -22.24 -12.77 8.74
C TYR A 186 -21.05 -13.52 9.35
N GLU A 187 -21.34 -14.35 10.34
CA GLU A 187 -20.32 -15.11 11.08
C GLU A 187 -19.72 -16.25 10.25
N ASN A 188 -20.44 -16.74 9.24
CA ASN A 188 -20.00 -17.82 8.34
C ASN A 188 -18.83 -17.43 7.42
N TYR A 189 -18.51 -16.15 7.30
CA TYR A 189 -17.31 -15.68 6.57
C TYR A 189 -16.16 -15.33 7.50
N GLN A 190 -16.31 -15.57 8.80
CA GLN A 190 -15.30 -15.23 9.78
C GLN A 190 -14.18 -16.27 9.77
N HIS A 191 -12.94 -15.81 9.86
CA HIS A 191 -11.79 -16.69 10.02
C HIS A 191 -11.89 -17.44 11.37
N PRO A 192 -11.61 -18.77 11.41
CA PRO A 192 -11.86 -19.60 12.60
C PRO A 192 -11.27 -19.08 13.90
N SER A 193 -10.09 -18.46 13.85
CA SER A 193 -9.44 -17.88 15.03
C SER A 193 -10.24 -16.77 15.71
N PHE A 194 -11.18 -16.12 15.01
CA PHE A 194 -11.96 -15.00 15.54
C PHE A 194 -13.40 -15.37 15.91
N HIS A 195 -13.83 -16.60 15.59
CA HIS A 195 -15.20 -17.07 15.81
C HIS A 195 -15.59 -16.97 17.29
N GLY A 196 -16.76 -16.39 17.59
CA GLY A 196 -17.23 -16.13 18.95
C GLY A 196 -16.43 -15.09 19.76
N ARG A 197 -15.34 -14.54 19.23
CA ARG A 197 -14.47 -13.56 19.93
C ARG A 197 -14.66 -12.12 19.49
N VAL A 198 -15.36 -11.86 18.38
CA VAL A 198 -15.46 -10.51 17.80
C VAL A 198 -16.91 -10.03 17.75
N LYS A 199 -17.13 -8.77 18.12
CA LYS A 199 -18.41 -8.07 17.95
C LYS A 199 -18.19 -6.58 17.68
N LEU A 200 -19.18 -5.91 17.09
CA LEU A 200 -19.19 -4.45 17.05
C LEU A 200 -19.23 -3.87 18.47
N ARG A 201 -18.53 -2.76 18.66
CA ARG A 201 -18.60 -1.95 19.88
C ARG A 201 -19.99 -1.33 20.02
N ASP A 202 -20.46 -0.71 18.94
CA ASP A 202 -21.82 -0.20 18.80
C ASP A 202 -22.53 -0.91 17.62
N PRO A 203 -23.54 -1.76 17.87
CA PRO A 203 -24.31 -2.41 16.81
C PRO A 203 -25.04 -1.45 15.87
N GLU A 204 -25.31 -0.22 16.31
CA GLU A 204 -25.97 0.80 15.49
C GLU A 204 -24.98 1.55 14.58
N MET A 205 -23.67 1.47 14.88
CA MET A 205 -22.60 2.21 14.20
C MET A 205 -22.90 3.71 14.11
N LYS A 206 -23.41 4.28 15.21
CA LYS A 206 -23.74 5.71 15.28
C LYS A 206 -22.49 6.56 15.05
N ASP A 207 -22.70 7.71 14.40
CA ASP A 207 -21.66 8.70 14.12
C ASP A 207 -20.45 8.15 13.34
N GLY A 208 -20.59 6.99 12.70
CA GLY A 208 -19.51 6.32 11.97
C GLY A 208 -18.54 5.55 12.87
N ASP A 209 -18.90 5.20 14.10
CA ASP A 209 -18.09 4.27 14.91
C ASP A 209 -18.32 2.83 14.42
N VAL A 210 -17.33 2.28 13.71
CA VAL A 210 -17.34 0.90 13.20
C VAL A 210 -16.33 0.01 13.92
N SER A 211 -15.96 0.41 15.14
CA SER A 211 -14.99 -0.28 15.98
C SER A 211 -15.49 -1.67 16.38
N VAL A 212 -14.56 -2.63 16.47
CA VAL A 212 -14.85 -3.99 16.95
C VAL A 212 -14.14 -4.27 18.27
N ILE A 213 -14.80 -5.04 19.12
CA ILE A 213 -14.22 -5.62 20.33
C ILE A 213 -13.74 -7.03 19.98
N LEU A 214 -12.45 -7.28 20.14
CA LEU A 214 -11.83 -8.61 20.06
C LEU A 214 -11.53 -9.11 21.47
N LYS A 215 -12.14 -10.24 21.84
CA LYS A 215 -12.06 -10.80 23.19
C LYS A 215 -10.87 -11.73 23.40
N ASN A 216 -10.37 -11.75 24.63
CA ASN A 216 -9.37 -12.69 25.12
C ASN A 216 -8.19 -12.84 24.14
N VAL A 217 -7.47 -11.74 23.91
CA VAL A 217 -6.40 -11.70 22.91
C VAL A 217 -5.22 -12.60 23.28
N THR A 218 -4.60 -13.18 22.27
CA THR A 218 -3.45 -14.09 22.37
C THR A 218 -2.27 -13.54 21.57
N PHE A 219 -1.06 -14.10 21.74
CA PHE A 219 0.08 -13.68 20.92
C PHE A 219 -0.17 -13.84 19.41
N ASN A 220 -1.01 -14.80 18.99
CA ASN A 220 -1.42 -14.97 17.58
C ASN A 220 -2.34 -13.84 17.07
N ASP A 221 -2.93 -13.07 17.98
CA ASP A 221 -3.73 -11.90 17.59
C ASP A 221 -2.85 -10.68 17.29
N THR A 222 -1.55 -10.74 17.55
CA THR A 222 -0.59 -9.70 17.12
C THR A 222 -0.55 -9.61 15.60
N GLY A 223 -0.54 -8.39 15.08
CA GLY A 223 -0.39 -8.11 13.65
C GLY A 223 -1.26 -6.96 13.16
N MET A 224 -1.38 -6.85 11.84
CA MET A 224 -2.05 -5.74 11.18
C MET A 224 -3.52 -6.08 10.93
N TYR A 225 -4.41 -5.19 11.37
CA TYR A 225 -5.85 -5.25 11.14
C TYR A 225 -6.24 -4.14 10.18
N GLU A 226 -7.12 -4.46 9.23
CA GLU A 226 -7.74 -3.51 8.33
C GLU A 226 -9.23 -3.39 8.66
N CYS A 227 -9.71 -2.16 8.79
CA CYS A 227 -11.12 -1.78 8.81
C CYS A 227 -11.47 -1.17 7.44
N HIS A 228 -12.08 -1.94 6.54
CA HIS A 228 -12.55 -1.50 5.23
C HIS A 228 -14.06 -1.23 5.27
N VAL A 229 -14.46 -0.02 4.86
CA VAL A 229 -15.85 0.45 4.86
C VAL A 229 -16.21 0.90 3.46
N ALA A 230 -17.32 0.39 2.93
CA ALA A 230 -17.94 0.94 1.73
C ALA A 230 -19.22 1.67 2.12
N VAL A 231 -19.29 2.97 1.82
CA VAL A 231 -20.48 3.79 2.04
C VAL A 231 -21.24 4.00 0.74
N ARG A 232 -22.56 4.14 0.86
CA ARG A 232 -23.44 4.33 -0.29
C ARG A 232 -24.32 5.54 -0.06
N ASN A 233 -24.23 6.49 -0.98
CA ASN A 233 -25.16 7.60 -1.06
C ASN A 233 -26.58 7.10 -1.43
N PRO A 234 -27.60 7.35 -0.59
CA PRO A 234 -28.97 6.90 -0.87
C PRO A 234 -29.64 7.68 -2.01
N VAL A 235 -29.14 8.88 -2.36
CA VAL A 235 -29.75 9.79 -3.35
C VAL A 235 -29.16 9.58 -4.76
N SER A 236 -27.93 9.08 -4.87
CA SER A 236 -27.28 8.82 -6.16
C SER A 236 -27.86 7.59 -6.87
N SER A 237 -28.37 7.77 -8.09
CA SER A 237 -28.76 6.67 -9.00
C SER A 237 -27.56 5.87 -9.52
N LYS A 238 -26.34 6.41 -9.40
CA LYS A 238 -25.09 5.72 -9.74
C LYS A 238 -24.58 4.93 -8.53
N ARG A 239 -24.23 3.66 -8.75
CA ARG A 239 -23.63 2.73 -7.75
C ARG A 239 -22.17 3.07 -7.40
N VAL A 240 -21.87 4.34 -7.15
CA VAL A 240 -20.53 4.73 -6.69
C VAL A 240 -20.47 4.42 -5.19
N HIS A 241 -19.58 3.52 -4.80
CA HIS A 241 -19.25 3.29 -3.40
C HIS A 241 -18.01 4.12 -3.11
N THR A 242 -18.04 4.91 -2.04
CA THR A 242 -16.81 5.45 -1.47
C THR A 242 -16.27 4.39 -0.55
N GLU A 243 -15.02 3.99 -0.76
CA GLU A 243 -14.33 2.98 0.05
C GLU A 243 -13.30 3.69 0.94
N ILE A 244 -13.28 3.32 2.22
CA ILE A 244 -12.41 3.90 3.24
C ILE A 244 -11.76 2.74 3.97
N SER A 245 -10.43 2.72 4.11
CA SER A 245 -9.74 1.74 4.94
C SER A 245 -8.90 2.39 6.03
N HIS A 246 -8.98 1.87 7.26
CA HIS A 246 -8.12 2.21 8.39
C HIS A 246 -7.31 0.99 8.81
N PHE A 247 -6.05 1.18 9.22
CA PHE A 247 -5.16 0.09 9.60
C PHE A 247 -4.67 0.28 11.02
N ILE A 248 -4.67 -0.81 11.78
CA ILE A 248 -4.31 -0.83 13.19
C ILE A 248 -3.31 -1.95 13.40
N GLU A 249 -2.20 -1.65 14.05
CA GLU A 249 -1.24 -2.67 14.45
C GLU A 249 -1.44 -2.99 15.93
N LEU A 250 -1.88 -4.22 16.19
CA LEU A 250 -2.03 -4.75 17.55
C LEU A 250 -0.78 -5.51 17.94
N THR A 251 -0.18 -5.16 19.07
CA THR A 251 0.88 -5.93 19.73
C THR A 251 0.37 -6.49 21.04
N VAL A 252 0.33 -7.82 21.17
CA VAL A 252 -0.04 -8.47 22.43
C VAL A 252 1.23 -8.74 23.25
N THR A 253 1.28 -8.18 24.46
CA THR A 253 2.39 -8.34 25.41
C THR A 253 1.94 -9.16 26.62
N GLY A 254 2.87 -9.79 27.31
CA GLY A 254 2.56 -10.52 28.53
C GLY A 254 3.77 -11.26 29.06
N GLU A 255 3.85 -11.38 30.39
CA GLU A 255 4.79 -12.31 31.02
C GLU A 255 4.25 -13.72 30.86
N VAL A 256 5.01 -14.60 30.21
CA VAL A 256 4.75 -16.04 30.29
C VAL A 256 5.05 -16.43 31.72
N HIS A 257 4.06 -16.40 32.61
CA HIS A 257 4.23 -16.95 33.94
C HIS A 257 4.59 -18.43 33.78
N GLU A 258 5.83 -18.75 34.14
CA GLU A 258 6.45 -20.09 34.18
C GLU A 258 5.55 -21.15 34.87
N ASN A 259 4.60 -20.67 35.68
CA ASN A 259 3.57 -21.42 36.39
C ASN A 259 2.61 -22.23 35.48
N MET A 260 2.41 -21.87 34.20
CA MET A 260 1.60 -22.71 33.29
C MET A 260 2.34 -23.95 32.80
N LEU A 261 3.67 -23.86 32.61
CA LEU A 261 4.49 -25.04 32.28
C LEU A 261 4.54 -25.99 33.48
N GLU A 262 4.72 -25.45 34.69
CA GLU A 262 4.75 -26.26 35.90
C GLU A 262 3.41 -26.96 36.16
N LYS A 263 2.27 -26.30 35.93
CA LYS A 263 0.94 -26.90 36.11
C LYS A 263 0.73 -28.10 35.16
N HIS A 264 1.15 -27.96 33.90
CA HIS A 264 1.06 -29.04 32.91
C HIS A 264 2.03 -30.19 33.18
N ILE A 265 3.23 -29.91 33.70
CA ILE A 265 4.21 -30.93 34.14
C ILE A 265 3.71 -31.63 35.41
N LYS A 266 3.09 -30.91 36.35
CA LYS A 266 2.57 -31.46 37.62
C LYS A 266 1.33 -32.34 37.41
N GLU A 267 0.50 -32.01 36.43
CA GLU A 267 -0.63 -32.86 36.01
C GLU A 267 -0.16 -34.13 35.29
N ARG A 268 0.87 -34.05 34.43
CA ARG A 268 1.49 -35.23 33.79
C ARG A 268 2.26 -36.15 34.74
N ARG A 269 2.73 -35.65 35.88
CA ARG A 269 3.41 -36.45 36.93
C ARG A 269 2.45 -37.10 37.93
N ARG A 270 1.14 -36.90 37.79
CA ARG A 270 0.08 -37.46 38.65
C ARG A 270 -0.67 -38.64 38.01
N CYS A 271 -0.25 -39.09 36.84
CA CYS A 271 -0.70 -40.34 36.20
C CYS A 271 0.35 -41.42 36.34
#